data_AF-A0A9E5VDP4-F1
#
_entry.id   AF-A0A9E5VDP4-F1
#
_cell.length_a   1.000
_cell.length_b   1.000
_cell.length_c   1.000
_cell.angle_alpha   90.00
_cell.angle_beta   90.00
_cell.angle_gamma   90.00
#
_symmetry.space_group_name_H-M   'P 1'
#
loop_
_entity.id
_entity.type
_entity.pdbx_description
1 polymer ?
#
loop_
_entity_poly.entity_id
_entity_poly.type
_entity_poly.pdbx_seq_one_letter_code
_entity_poly.pdbx_strand_id
1 'polypeptide(L)'
;MKTYYNLVIGCIIFAVTNSVMLLASLFLHLPADKGETWRLSITFLIAALPVFALTFFLARLMKTNSKKSALKQALQWLIVQLVLFILIALGQKKIANLLAAPGFYVVLAFVFIGPLLHFRSISDKKSD
;
A
#
# COMPACT_ATOMS: atom_id res chain seq x y z
N MET A 1 -7.22 3.99 19.87
CA MET A 1 -6.20 3.02 19.45
C MET A 1 -4.83 3.69 19.51
N LYS A 2 -3.85 3.09 20.18
CA LYS A 2 -2.55 3.74 20.44
C LYS A 2 -1.75 3.85 19.13
N THR A 3 -1.12 5.00 18.89
CA THR A 3 -0.41 5.36 17.63
C THR A 3 0.57 4.28 17.16
N TYR A 4 1.24 3.59 18.08
CA TYR A 4 2.21 2.53 17.74
C TYR A 4 1.58 1.36 16.97
N TYR A 5 0.33 0.98 17.24
CA TYR A 5 -0.32 -0.11 16.52
C TYR A 5 -0.46 0.22 15.03
N ASN A 6 -0.83 1.46 14.71
CA ASN A 6 -0.96 1.87 13.31
C ASN A 6 0.39 1.89 12.59
N LEU A 7 1.48 2.19 13.28
CA LEU A 7 2.83 2.12 12.72
C LEU A 7 3.24 0.68 12.43
N VAL A 8 3.05 -0.23 13.40
CA VAL A 8 3.34 -1.66 13.22
C VAL A 8 2.52 -2.24 12.06
N ILE A 9 1.23 -1.91 11.98
CA ILE A 9 0.37 -2.33 10.87
C ILE A 9 0.85 -1.74 9.54
N GLY A 10 1.30 -0.48 9.53
CA GLY A 10 1.95 0.10 8.35
C GLY A 10 3.17 -0.70 7.89
N CYS A 11 4.02 -1.16 8.82
CA CYS A 11 5.15 -2.02 8.51
C CYS A 11 4.72 -3.40 7.99
N ILE A 12 3.65 -3.98 8.53
CA ILE A 12 3.09 -5.26 8.05
C ILE A 12 2.57 -5.11 6.61
N ILE A 13 1.82 -4.04 6.33
CA ILE A 13 1.36 -3.74 4.97
C ILE A 13 2.57 -3.65 4.05
N PHE A 14 3.64 -2.96 4.46
CA PHE A 14 4.86 -2.82 3.66
C PHE A 14 5.53 -4.17 3.39
N ALA A 15 5.67 -5.01 4.42
CA ALA A 15 6.26 -6.33 4.30
C ALA A 15 5.48 -7.19 3.30
N VAL A 16 4.15 -7.22 3.42
CA VAL A 16 3.29 -7.96 2.49
C VAL A 16 3.38 -7.40 1.07
N THR A 17 3.35 -6.07 0.89
CA THR A 17 3.54 -5.44 -0.42
C THR A 17 4.85 -5.92 -1.07
N ASN A 18 5.96 -5.87 -0.34
CA ASN A 18 7.26 -6.29 -0.85
C ASN A 18 7.30 -7.80 -1.15
N SER A 19 6.69 -8.64 -0.31
CA SER A 19 6.58 -10.08 -0.58
C SER A 19 5.81 -10.35 -1.87
N VAL A 20 4.69 -9.65 -2.11
CA VAL A 20 3.92 -9.80 -3.35
C VAL A 20 4.72 -9.29 -4.56
N MET A 21 5.41 -8.16 -4.43
CA MET A 21 6.28 -7.64 -5.49
C MET A 21 7.43 -8.60 -5.82
N LEU A 22 8.04 -9.21 -4.80
CA LEU A 22 9.08 -10.22 -4.97
C LEU A 22 8.55 -11.44 -5.71
N LEU A 23 7.39 -11.98 -5.27
CA LEU A 23 6.74 -13.09 -5.95
C LEU A 23 6.40 -12.73 -7.40
N ALA A 24 5.81 -11.56 -7.64
CA ALA A 24 5.52 -11.09 -8.99
C ALA A 24 6.79 -11.02 -9.85
N SER A 25 7.91 -10.58 -9.28
CA SER A 25 9.21 -10.52 -9.96
C SER A 25 9.81 -11.89 -10.27
N LEU A 26 9.54 -12.91 -9.44
CA LEU A 26 10.00 -14.29 -9.65
C LEU A 26 9.16 -15.02 -10.70
N PHE A 27 7.84 -14.85 -10.68
CA PHE A 27 6.93 -15.55 -11.58
C PHE A 27 6.80 -14.88 -12.96
N LEU A 28 6.99 -13.57 -13.03
CA LEU A 28 6.92 -12.85 -14.29
C LEU A 28 8.32 -12.68 -14.85
N HIS A 29 8.61 -13.46 -15.88
CA HIS A 29 9.75 -13.24 -16.78
C HIS A 29 9.50 -11.97 -17.60
N LEU A 30 9.57 -10.82 -16.93
CA LEU A 30 9.32 -9.53 -17.56
C LEU A 30 10.43 -9.25 -18.58
N PRO A 31 10.08 -8.76 -19.79
CA PRO A 31 11.04 -8.47 -20.83
C PRO A 31 12.13 -7.52 -20.32
N ALA A 32 13.40 -7.89 -20.54
CA ALA A 32 14.56 -7.12 -20.06
C ALA A 32 14.76 -5.81 -20.85
N ASP A 33 14.22 -5.74 -22.07
CA ASP A 33 14.33 -4.62 -23.02
C ASP A 33 13.48 -3.39 -22.62
N LYS A 34 12.44 -3.56 -21.81
CA LYS A 34 11.52 -2.46 -21.44
C LYS A 34 12.02 -1.55 -20.30
N GLY A 35 13.22 -1.79 -19.78
CA GLY A 35 13.85 -0.97 -18.75
C GLY A 35 13.29 -1.19 -17.33
N GLU A 36 14.04 -0.70 -16.35
CA GLU A 36 13.78 -0.99 -14.93
C GLU A 36 12.50 -0.31 -14.39
N THR A 37 12.23 0.94 -14.79
CA THR A 37 11.03 1.68 -14.37
C THR A 37 9.74 0.99 -14.79
N TRP A 38 9.71 0.41 -15.99
CA TRP A 38 8.57 -0.37 -16.47
C TRP A 38 8.35 -1.62 -15.62
N ARG A 39 9.42 -2.38 -15.34
CA ARG A 39 9.36 -3.59 -14.51
C ARG A 39 8.86 -3.27 -13.10
N LEU A 40 9.40 -2.22 -12.48
CA LEU A 40 8.93 -1.72 -11.18
C LEU A 40 7.45 -1.37 -11.24
N SER A 41 7.02 -0.62 -12.25
CA SER A 41 5.61 -0.23 -12.40
C SER A 41 4.66 -1.43 -12.45
N ILE A 42 4.97 -2.45 -13.25
CA ILE A 42 4.14 -3.66 -13.33
C ILE A 42 4.12 -4.40 -12.00
N THR A 43 5.28 -4.60 -11.35
CA THR A 43 5.33 -5.30 -10.06
C THR A 43 4.50 -4.58 -8.99
N PHE A 44 4.54 -3.25 -8.95
CA PHE A 44 3.66 -2.47 -8.08
C PHE A 44 2.19 -2.62 -8.44
N LEU A 45 1.81 -2.59 -9.71
CA LEU A 45 0.41 -2.74 -10.14
C LEU A 45 -0.15 -4.11 -9.70
N ILE A 46 0.65 -5.16 -9.82
CA ILE A 46 0.26 -6.51 -9.37
C ILE A 46 0.09 -6.53 -7.85
N ALA A 47 1.01 -5.88 -7.12
CA ALA A 47 0.92 -5.78 -5.67
C ALA A 47 -0.25 -4.91 -5.19
N ALA A 48 -0.73 -3.98 -6.02
CA ALA A 48 -1.78 -3.04 -5.63
C ALA A 48 -3.06 -3.76 -5.21
N LEU A 49 -3.57 -4.72 -5.98
CA LEU A 49 -4.82 -5.42 -5.66
C LEU A 49 -4.76 -6.17 -4.30
N PRO A 50 -3.75 -7.03 -4.04
CA PRO A 50 -3.57 -7.64 -2.73
C PRO A 50 -3.43 -6.63 -1.58
N VAL A 51 -2.70 -5.53 -1.82
CA VAL A 51 -2.50 -4.47 -0.82
C VAL A 51 -3.81 -3.76 -0.51
N PHE A 52 -4.63 -3.47 -1.52
CA PHE A 52 -5.95 -2.88 -1.33
C PHE A 52 -6.86 -3.76 -0.48
N ALA A 53 -6.92 -5.06 -0.81
CA ALA A 53 -7.68 -6.02 -0.03
C ALA A 53 -7.17 -6.06 1.43
N LEU A 54 -5.86 -6.14 1.61
CA LEU A 54 -5.23 -6.16 2.93
C LEU A 54 -5.56 -4.90 3.75
N THR A 55 -5.41 -3.70 3.20
CA THR A 55 -5.69 -2.45 3.93
C THR A 55 -7.17 -2.31 4.27
N PHE A 56 -8.06 -2.76 3.39
CA PHE A 56 -9.50 -2.84 3.68
C PHE A 56 -9.81 -3.81 4.84
N PHE A 57 -9.27 -5.03 4.80
CA PHE A 57 -9.50 -6.03 5.85
C PHE A 57 -8.87 -5.62 7.20
N LEU A 58 -7.68 -5.02 7.19
CA LEU A 58 -7.05 -4.51 8.41
C LEU A 58 -7.86 -3.38 9.03
N ALA A 59 -8.37 -2.45 8.23
CA ALA A 59 -9.26 -1.39 8.72
C ALA A 59 -10.56 -1.97 9.32
N ARG A 60 -11.05 -3.09 8.77
CA ARG A 60 -12.19 -3.83 9.32
C ARG A 60 -11.87 -4.48 10.67
N LEU A 61 -10.76 -5.18 10.77
CA LEU A 61 -10.32 -5.82 12.01
C LEU A 61 -10.06 -4.79 13.12
N MET A 62 -9.59 -3.60 12.74
CA MET A 62 -9.31 -2.49 13.66
C MET A 62 -10.56 -1.70 14.07
N LYS A 63 -11.76 -2.12 13.64
CA LYS A 63 -13.05 -1.51 14.01
C LYS A 63 -13.06 0.00 13.78
N THR A 64 -12.60 0.42 12.62
CA THR A 64 -12.50 1.83 12.23
C THR A 64 -13.88 2.43 12.00
N ASN A 65 -14.50 2.94 13.08
CA ASN A 65 -15.92 3.34 13.10
C ASN A 65 -16.18 4.84 12.88
N SER A 66 -15.14 5.65 12.69
CA SER A 66 -15.27 7.10 12.50
C SER A 66 -14.46 7.58 11.32
N LYS A 67 -15.01 8.51 10.54
CA LYS A 67 -14.34 9.18 9.41
C LYS A 67 -12.97 9.75 9.81
N LYS A 68 -12.89 10.40 10.98
CA LYS A 68 -11.62 10.95 11.51
C LYS A 68 -10.61 9.85 11.81
N SER A 69 -11.07 8.70 12.31
CA SER A 69 -10.20 7.55 12.61
C SER A 69 -9.70 6.88 11.33
N ALA A 70 -10.57 6.70 10.33
CA ALA A 70 -10.22 6.15 9.03
C ALA A 70 -9.18 7.00 8.31
N LEU A 71 -9.39 8.32 8.27
CA LEU A 71 -8.45 9.25 7.66
C LEU A 71 -7.08 9.23 8.36
N LYS A 72 -7.07 9.21 9.70
CA LYS A 72 -5.82 9.14 10.47
C LYS A 72 -5.06 7.84 10.20
N GLN A 73 -5.75 6.71 10.12
CA GLN A 73 -5.13 5.42 9.79
C GLN A 73 -4.59 5.40 8.36
N ALA A 74 -5.40 5.81 7.39
CA ALA A 74 -5.00 5.91 5.99
C ALA A 74 -3.75 6.77 5.81
N LEU A 75 -3.72 7.94 6.46
CA LEU A 75 -2.57 8.85 6.41
C LEU A 75 -1.33 8.25 7.08
N GLN A 76 -1.48 7.62 8.23
CA GLN A 76 -0.36 6.98 8.93
C GLN A 76 0.24 5.83 8.12
N TRP A 77 -0.60 4.97 7.53
CA TRP A 77 -0.12 3.88 6.69
C TRP A 77 0.53 4.40 5.42
N LEU A 78 -0.07 5.40 4.78
CA LEU A 78 0.51 6.07 3.61
C LEU A 78 1.90 6.63 3.90
N ILE A 79 2.06 7.37 5.02
CA ILE A 79 3.36 7.94 5.43
C ILE A 79 4.37 6.82 5.67
N VAL A 80 3.99 5.75 6.36
CA VAL A 80 4.90 4.61 6.61
C VAL A 80 5.33 3.96 5.29
N GLN A 81 4.41 3.72 4.35
CA GLN A 81 4.75 3.16 3.04
C GLN A 81 5.73 4.07 2.30
N LEU A 82 5.43 5.36 2.24
CA LEU A 82 6.24 6.34 1.51
C LEU A 82 7.67 6.40 2.08
N VAL A 83 7.81 6.49 3.40
CA VAL A 83 9.12 6.51 4.06
C VAL A 83 9.89 5.22 3.79
N LEU A 84 9.27 4.06 3.97
CA LEU A 84 9.96 2.77 3.81
C LEU A 84 10.36 2.51 2.34
N PHE A 85 9.51 2.83 1.37
CA PHE A 85 9.86 2.69 -0.05
C PHE A 85 11.01 3.64 -0.44
N ILE A 86 11.00 4.89 0.02
CA ILE A 86 12.09 5.84 -0.22
C ILE A 86 13.39 5.32 0.41
N LEU A 87 13.36 4.83 1.65
CA LEU A 87 14.54 4.27 2.31
C LEU A 87 15.14 3.10 1.54
N ILE A 88 14.31 2.16 1.05
CA ILE A 88 14.80 1.05 0.21
C ILE A 88 15.37 1.57 -1.11
N ALA A 89 14.68 2.49 -1.78
CA ALA A 89 15.13 3.02 -3.06
C ALA A 89 16.43 3.83 -2.94
N LEU A 90 16.63 4.54 -1.82
CA LEU A 90 17.89 5.18 -1.49
C LEU A 90 19.01 4.14 -1.31
N GLY A 91 18.75 3.09 -0.53
CA GLY A 91 19.70 1.99 -0.34
C GLY A 91 20.11 1.30 -1.65
N GLN A 92 19.19 1.23 -2.61
CA GLN A 92 19.45 0.64 -3.94
C GLN A 92 19.90 1.64 -5.01
N LYS A 93 20.03 2.94 -4.69
CA LYS A 93 20.30 4.02 -5.66
C LYS A 93 19.29 4.08 -6.82
N LYS A 94 18.03 3.73 -6.57
CA LYS A 94 16.93 3.62 -7.56
C LYS A 94 15.78 4.60 -7.32
N ILE A 95 16.04 5.69 -6.60
CA ILE A 95 14.97 6.65 -6.24
C ILE A 95 14.27 7.24 -7.47
N ALA A 96 15.02 7.56 -8.53
CA ALA A 96 14.45 8.07 -9.78
C ALA A 96 13.50 7.05 -10.43
N ASN A 97 13.88 5.77 -10.47
CA ASN A 97 13.08 4.70 -11.06
C ASN A 97 11.82 4.42 -10.23
N LEU A 98 11.91 4.50 -8.90
CA LEU A 98 10.75 4.39 -8.00
C LEU A 98 9.75 5.53 -8.26
N LEU A 99 10.22 6.78 -8.26
CA LEU A 99 9.36 7.96 -8.45
C LEU A 99 8.82 8.06 -9.87
N ALA A 100 9.50 7.50 -10.86
CA ALA A 100 9.01 7.44 -12.24
C ALA A 100 8.03 6.28 -12.49
N ALA A 101 7.86 5.35 -11.54
CA ALA A 101 7.01 4.19 -11.72
C ALA A 101 5.52 4.51 -11.39
N PRO A 102 4.61 4.63 -12.38
CA PRO A 102 3.18 4.90 -12.11
C PRO A 102 2.54 3.90 -11.15
N GLY A 103 2.96 2.63 -11.19
CA GLY A 103 2.44 1.60 -10.29
C GLY A 103 2.66 1.90 -8.81
N PHE A 104 3.77 2.57 -8.46
CA PHE A 104 4.07 2.97 -7.08
C PHE A 104 2.95 3.86 -6.51
N TYR A 105 2.50 4.84 -7.29
CA TYR A 105 1.42 5.74 -6.89
C TYR A 105 0.07 5.04 -6.76
N VAL A 106 -0.19 4.01 -7.58
CA VAL A 106 -1.41 3.20 -7.47
C VAL A 106 -1.43 2.43 -6.15
N VAL A 107 -0.30 1.84 -5.74
CA VAL A 107 -0.19 1.16 -4.44
C VAL A 107 -0.42 2.15 -3.29
N LEU A 108 0.19 3.33 -3.34
CA LEU A 108 -0.02 4.38 -2.33
C LEU A 108 -1.49 4.80 -2.24
N ALA A 109 -2.16 4.99 -3.40
CA ALA A 109 -3.58 5.32 -3.46
C ALA A 109 -4.42 4.21 -2.81
N PHE A 110 -4.13 2.95 -3.08
CA PHE A 110 -4.87 1.82 -2.52
C PHE A 110 -4.64 1.63 -1.01
N VAL A 111 -3.44 1.90 -0.52
CA VAL A 111 -3.16 1.95 0.92
C VAL A 111 -4.00 3.00 1.61
N PHE A 112 -4.16 4.17 0.97
CA PHE A 112 -4.96 5.27 1.51
C PHE A 112 -6.47 5.03 1.41
N ILE A 113 -6.94 4.48 0.29
CA ILE A 113 -8.38 4.30 0.01
C ILE A 113 -8.98 3.14 0.82
N GLY A 114 -8.24 2.07 1.09
CA GLY A 114 -8.74 0.89 1.80
C GLY A 114 -9.48 1.19 3.12
N PRO A 115 -8.88 1.94 4.06
CA PRO A 115 -9.55 2.33 5.31
C PRO A 115 -10.78 3.21 5.11
N LEU A 116 -10.77 4.08 4.10
CA LEU A 116 -11.87 5.00 3.80
C LEU A 116 -13.08 4.27 3.24
N LEU A 117 -12.87 3.29 2.36
CA LEU A 117 -13.95 2.47 1.80
C LEU A 117 -14.58 1.58 2.85
N HIS A 118 -13.79 1.02 3.77
CA HIS A 118 -14.34 0.27 4.89
C HIS A 118 -15.28 1.14 5.75
N PHE A 119 -14.87 2.35 6.09
CA PHE A 119 -15.73 3.27 6.85
C PHE A 119 -17.03 3.59 6.11
N ARG A 120 -16.97 3.83 4.80
CA ARG A 120 -18.16 4.07 3.97
C ARG A 120 -19.13 2.88 4.01
N SER A 121 -18.61 1.66 3.86
CA SER A 121 -19.41 0.43 3.92
C SER A 121 -20.12 0.22 5.27
N ILE A 122 -19.54 0.68 6.39
CA ILE A 122 -20.22 0.65 7.69
C ILE A 122 -21.27 1.76 7.80
N SER A 123 -20.98 2.96 7.29
CA SER A 123 -21.90 4.10 7.35
C SER A 123 -23.22 3.80 6.64
N ASP A 124 -23.16 3.18 5.46
CA ASP A 124 -24.34 2.83 4.66
C ASP A 124 -25.22 1.76 5.34
N LYS A 125 -24.64 0.88 6.17
CA LYS A 125 -25.38 -0.13 6.95
C LYS A 125 -26.10 0.40 8.19
N LYS A 126 -25.85 1.66 8.58
CA LYS A 126 -26.51 2.28 9.75
C LYS A 126 -27.68 3.18 9.38
N SER A 127 -27.91 3.40 8.08
CA SER A 127 -29.04 4.19 7.56
C SER A 127 -30.27 3.35 7.21
N ASP A 128 -30.16 2.02 7.31
CA ASP A 128 -31.26 1.05 7.22
C ASP A 128 -31.65 0.55 8.63
#